data_AF-A0A1A7WEK7-F1
#
_entry.id   AF-A0A1A7WEK7-F1
#
_cell.length_a   1.000
_cell.length_b   1.000
_cell.length_c   1.000
_cell.angle_alpha   90.00
_cell.angle_beta   90.00
_cell.angle_gamma   90.00
#
_symmetry.space_group_name_H-M   'P 1'
#
loop_
_entity.id
_entity.type
_entity.pdbx_description
1 polymer ?
#
loop_
_entity_poly.entity_id
_entity_poly.type
_entity_poly.pdbx_seq_one_letter_code
_entity_poly.pdbx_strand_id
1 'polypeptide(L)'
;MSLLCVRVKKAKLHGPQDKFNAYVTLKVQNVKSTTITVRGDQPCWEQDFMFEINNLDSGLVVELWNKGLIWDTMIGTVLIPLDTIQQCDEEGPGQWTSLDSEVLMKEDQICGTTNPTPHQVLLDVRFEQPFDIPEDEAQYWTSKLERINMQMPDESLLQDHIQRRTTTSGPSQCCSWSYFGWSDQQTCEDHDSAMDDHD
;
A
#
# COMPACT_ATOMS: atom_id res chain seq x y z
N MET A 1 8.80 11.31 3.33
CA MET A 1 7.92 10.13 3.51
C MET A 1 8.58 9.28 4.57
N SER A 2 7.83 8.73 5.52
CA SER A 2 8.35 7.87 6.58
C SER A 2 7.57 6.57 6.59
N LEU A 3 8.22 5.43 6.82
CA LEU A 3 7.53 4.14 6.90
C LEU A 3 7.08 3.89 8.34
N LEU A 4 5.77 3.78 8.55
CA LEU A 4 5.16 3.43 9.82
C LEU A 4 4.93 1.92 9.87
N CYS A 5 5.54 1.26 10.84
CA CYS A 5 5.36 -0.15 11.15
C CYS A 5 4.38 -0.30 12.32
N VAL A 6 3.33 -1.09 12.12
CA VAL A 6 2.32 -1.37 13.14
C VAL A 6 2.16 -2.88 13.28
N ARG A 7 2.49 -3.41 14.46
CA ARG A 7 2.19 -4.80 14.81
C ARG A 7 1.01 -4.87 15.74
N VAL A 8 -0.06 -5.51 15.27
CA VAL A 8 -1.24 -5.81 16.08
C VAL A 8 -1.00 -7.14 16.79
N LYS A 9 -0.70 -7.10 18.09
CA LYS A 9 -0.32 -8.29 18.85
C LYS A 9 -1.53 -9.05 19.36
N LYS A 10 -2.26 -8.46 20.31
CA LYS A 10 -3.40 -9.09 20.98
C LYS A 10 -4.32 -8.07 21.63
N ALA A 11 -5.47 -8.50 22.12
CA ALA A 11 -6.36 -7.65 22.92
C ALA A 11 -6.82 -8.37 24.20
N LYS A 12 -7.37 -7.58 25.13
CA LYS A 12 -8.05 -8.07 26.33
C LYS A 12 -9.43 -7.44 26.38
N LEU A 13 -10.44 -8.27 26.22
CA LEU A 13 -11.84 -7.86 26.13
C LEU A 13 -12.56 -8.22 27.42
N HIS A 14 -13.33 -7.29 27.96
CA HIS A 14 -14.11 -7.54 29.15
C HIS A 14 -15.46 -8.17 28.77
N GLY A 15 -15.64 -9.44 29.08
CA GLY A 15 -16.92 -10.14 28.87
C GLY A 15 -16.73 -11.64 28.63
N PRO A 16 -17.83 -12.38 28.45
CA PRO A 16 -17.80 -13.81 28.12
C PRO A 16 -17.07 -14.10 26.81
N GLN A 17 -16.19 -15.10 26.81
CA GLN A 17 -15.33 -15.48 25.67
C GLN A 17 -16.14 -15.83 24.41
N ASP A 18 -17.32 -16.43 24.56
CA ASP A 18 -18.22 -16.86 23.49
C ASP A 18 -18.87 -15.71 22.72
N LYS A 19 -18.82 -14.48 23.26
CA LYS A 19 -19.45 -13.31 22.66
C LYS A 19 -18.55 -12.55 21.67
N PHE A 20 -17.27 -12.90 21.60
CA PHE A 20 -16.29 -12.14 20.81
C PHE A 20 -15.76 -12.93 19.62
N ASN A 21 -15.85 -12.28 18.46
CA ASN A 21 -15.25 -12.67 17.20
C ASN A 21 -14.57 -11.42 16.62
N ALA A 22 -13.40 -11.08 17.15
CA ALA A 22 -12.84 -9.75 17.05
C ALA A 22 -11.83 -9.61 15.92
N TYR A 23 -11.75 -8.41 15.33
CA TYR A 23 -10.69 -8.00 14.40
C TYR A 23 -10.34 -6.53 14.64
N VAL A 24 -9.13 -6.14 14.24
CA VAL A 24 -8.64 -4.77 14.34
C VAL A 24 -8.54 -4.15 12.96
N THR A 25 -8.99 -2.91 12.85
CA THR A 25 -8.84 -2.06 11.67
C THR A 25 -7.89 -0.92 12.01
N LEU A 26 -6.93 -0.68 11.12
CA LEU A 26 -5.98 0.43 11.19
C LEU A 26 -6.32 1.40 10.06
N LYS A 27 -6.50 2.69 10.37
CA LYS A 27 -6.75 3.74 9.39
C LYS A 27 -5.74 4.87 9.55
N VAL A 28 -5.09 5.23 8.45
CA VAL A 28 -4.13 6.33 8.40
C VAL A 28 -4.09 6.90 6.98
N GLN A 29 -4.14 8.21 6.82
CA GLN A 29 -4.02 8.92 5.53
C GLN A 29 -4.83 8.29 4.37
N ASN A 30 -6.13 8.04 4.59
CA ASN A 30 -7.05 7.42 3.63
C ASN A 30 -6.78 5.95 3.28
N VAL A 31 -5.76 5.33 3.87
CA VAL A 31 -5.48 3.90 3.78
C VAL A 31 -6.11 3.19 4.97
N LYS A 32 -6.59 1.96 4.72
CA LYS A 32 -7.17 1.10 5.74
C LYS A 32 -6.67 -0.32 5.58
N SER A 33 -6.18 -0.89 6.68
CA SER A 33 -5.81 -2.31 6.78
C SER A 33 -6.64 -2.98 7.87
N THR A 34 -6.79 -4.30 7.80
CA THR A 34 -7.62 -5.06 8.74
C THR A 34 -7.00 -6.42 9.02
N THR A 35 -7.00 -6.83 10.28
CA THR A 35 -6.52 -8.17 10.68
C THR A 35 -7.52 -9.26 10.30
N ILE A 36 -7.08 -10.51 10.41
CA ILE A 36 -8.03 -11.63 10.47
C ILE A 36 -8.95 -11.52 11.70
N THR A 37 -10.07 -12.22 11.65
CA THR A 37 -10.99 -12.32 12.80
C THR A 37 -10.58 -13.49 13.71
N VAL A 38 -10.49 -13.23 15.02
CA VAL A 38 -10.11 -14.20 16.04
C VAL A 38 -11.17 -14.24 17.15
N ARG A 39 -11.57 -15.44 17.55
CA ARG A 39 -12.58 -15.64 18.60
C ARG A 39 -11.98 -15.57 20.00
N GLY A 40 -12.79 -15.13 20.95
CA GLY A 40 -12.46 -15.11 22.36
C GLY A 40 -12.26 -13.72 22.94
N ASP A 41 -12.21 -13.65 24.27
CA ASP A 41 -11.99 -12.43 25.05
C ASP A 41 -10.51 -12.02 25.12
N GLN A 42 -9.58 -12.91 24.72
CA GLN A 42 -8.15 -12.62 24.60
C GLN A 42 -7.62 -12.99 23.21
N PRO A 43 -8.10 -12.34 22.13
CA PRO A 43 -7.65 -12.65 20.78
C PRO A 43 -6.18 -12.28 20.59
N CYS A 44 -5.46 -13.10 19.83
CA CYS A 44 -4.05 -12.92 19.49
C CYS A 44 -3.91 -12.97 17.97
N TRP A 45 -3.36 -11.92 17.37
CA TRP A 45 -3.22 -11.76 15.92
C TRP A 45 -1.77 -11.86 15.46
N GLU A 46 -0.84 -11.21 16.18
CA GLU A 46 0.58 -11.11 15.81
C GLU A 46 0.77 -10.79 14.32
N GLN A 47 0.09 -9.74 13.85
CA GLN A 47 0.06 -9.36 12.44
C GLN A 47 0.69 -7.97 12.22
N ASP A 48 1.67 -7.93 11.31
CA ASP A 48 2.40 -6.72 10.94
C ASP A 48 1.77 -6.00 9.73
N PHE A 49 1.78 -4.67 9.78
CA PHE A 49 1.35 -3.77 8.72
C PHE A 49 2.36 -2.64 8.54
N MET A 50 2.53 -2.18 7.31
CA MET A 50 3.40 -1.05 6.97
C MET A 50 2.61 0.00 6.19
N PHE A 51 2.82 1.27 6.51
CA PHE A 51 2.17 2.40 5.87
C PHE A 51 3.21 3.46 5.51
N GLU A 52 3.13 4.00 4.30
CA GLU A 52 3.90 5.19 3.93
C GLU A 52 3.18 6.44 4.42
N ILE A 53 3.87 7.25 5.23
CA ILE A 53 3.34 8.43 5.91
C ILE A 53 3.93 9.69 5.31
N ASN A 54 3.01 10.58 4.90
CA ASN A 54 3.35 11.81 4.18
C ASN A 54 3.15 13.06 5.05
N ASN A 55 2.26 12.98 6.03
CA ASN A 55 1.93 14.03 6.98
C ASN A 55 1.93 13.51 8.44
N LEU A 56 2.90 13.97 9.25
CA LEU A 56 3.02 13.61 10.66
C LEU A 56 2.00 14.31 11.57
N ASP A 57 1.31 15.36 11.10
CA ASP A 57 0.26 16.05 11.86
C ASP A 57 -1.06 15.24 11.90
N SER A 58 -1.10 14.09 11.23
CA SER A 58 -2.24 13.17 11.24
C SER A 58 -2.13 12.14 12.38
N GLY A 59 -3.16 11.29 12.53
CA GLY A 59 -3.16 10.23 13.53
C GLY A 59 -3.46 8.85 12.92
N LEU A 60 -2.95 7.82 13.58
CA LEU A 60 -3.33 6.44 13.35
C LEU A 60 -4.59 6.13 14.17
N VAL A 61 -5.70 5.86 13.47
CA VAL A 61 -6.94 5.42 14.12
C VAL A 61 -6.92 3.89 14.18
N VAL A 62 -7.04 3.37 15.40
CA VAL A 62 -7.19 1.95 15.65
C VAL A 62 -8.62 1.70 16.08
N GLU A 63 -9.29 0.77 15.41
CA GLU A 63 -10.65 0.36 15.76
C GLU A 63 -10.67 -1.15 15.99
N LEU A 64 -11.24 -1.55 17.11
CA LEU A 64 -11.50 -2.94 17.43
C LEU A 64 -12.98 -3.22 17.20
N TRP A 65 -13.27 -4.24 16.39
CA TRP A 65 -14.60 -4.59 15.95
C TRP A 65 -14.95 -6.01 16.34
N ASN A 66 -16.23 -6.25 16.64
CA ASN A 66 -16.83 -7.57 16.78
C ASN A 66 -17.56 -7.93 15.48
N LYS A 67 -17.15 -9.03 14.85
CA LYS A 67 -17.76 -9.50 13.61
C LYS A 67 -19.13 -10.12 13.87
N GLY A 68 -20.17 -9.55 13.26
CA GLY A 68 -21.53 -10.07 13.31
C GLY A 68 -21.93 -10.84 12.05
N LEU A 69 -23.18 -11.31 12.02
CA LEU A 69 -23.73 -12.03 10.86
C LEU A 69 -24.18 -11.07 9.74
N ILE A 70 -24.72 -9.91 10.13
CA ILE A 70 -25.28 -8.92 9.20
C ILE A 70 -24.51 -7.60 9.29
N TRP A 71 -24.24 -7.13 10.51
CA TRP A 71 -23.44 -5.94 10.78
C TRP A 71 -22.38 -6.23 11.83
N ASP A 72 -21.24 -5.57 11.70
CA ASP A 72 -20.17 -5.60 12.68
C ASP A 72 -20.40 -4.50 13.73
N THR A 73 -19.99 -4.73 14.97
CA THR A 73 -20.20 -3.80 16.09
C THR A 73 -18.86 -3.30 16.60
N MET A 74 -18.68 -1.97 16.72
CA MET A 74 -17.44 -1.41 17.26
C MET A 74 -17.36 -1.73 18.76
N ILE A 75 -16.26 -2.38 19.17
CA ILE A 75 -15.95 -2.65 20.58
C ILE A 75 -15.29 -1.42 21.20
N GLY A 76 -14.39 -0.80 20.46
CA GLY A 76 -13.78 0.45 20.85
C GLY A 76 -12.74 0.95 19.85
N THR A 77 -12.21 2.13 20.10
CA THR A 77 -11.35 2.87 19.20
C THR A 77 -10.36 3.73 19.98
N VAL A 78 -9.22 4.03 19.37
CA VAL A 78 -8.22 4.97 19.89
C VAL A 78 -7.56 5.70 18.72
N LEU A 79 -7.24 6.97 18.93
CA LEU A 79 -6.42 7.78 18.03
C LEU A 79 -5.01 7.91 18.61
N ILE A 80 -4.01 7.47 17.86
CA ILE A 80 -2.59 7.62 18.20
C ILE A 80 -2.01 8.73 17.31
N PRO A 81 -1.66 9.91 17.85
CA PRO A 81 -1.03 10.97 17.09
C PRO A 81 0.32 10.52 16.51
N LEU A 82 0.55 10.73 15.21
CA LEU A 82 1.75 10.20 14.57
C LEU A 82 3.04 10.88 15.04
N ASP A 83 2.97 12.15 15.42
CA ASP A 83 4.07 12.93 16.00
C ASP A 83 4.58 12.39 17.35
N THR A 84 3.77 11.59 18.05
CA THR A 84 4.15 10.97 19.34
C THR A 84 4.88 9.63 19.18
N ILE A 85 4.91 9.06 17.96
CA ILE A 85 5.47 7.73 17.69
C ILE A 85 6.99 7.83 17.52
N GLN A 86 7.72 6.93 18.17
CA GLN A 86 9.18 6.90 18.11
C GLN A 86 9.70 6.16 16.87
N GLN A 87 10.91 6.51 16.45
CA GLN A 87 11.67 5.75 15.46
C GLN A 87 12.40 4.59 16.15
N CYS A 88 12.30 3.38 15.58
CA CYS A 88 12.96 2.19 16.09
C CYS A 88 13.01 1.09 15.00
N ASP A 89 14.18 0.46 14.84
CA ASP A 89 14.37 -0.64 13.88
C ASP A 89 13.92 -1.98 14.46
N GLU A 90 14.04 -2.16 15.77
CA GLU A 90 13.66 -3.41 16.43
C GLU A 90 12.17 -3.42 16.80
N GLU A 91 11.55 -4.59 16.67
CA GLU A 91 10.19 -4.82 17.15
C GLU A 91 10.15 -4.76 18.69
N GLY A 92 9.33 -3.87 19.23
CA GLY A 92 9.17 -3.70 20.67
C GLY A 92 8.21 -4.72 21.30
N PRO A 93 8.14 -4.80 22.64
CA PRO A 93 7.14 -5.63 23.33
C PRO A 93 5.69 -5.17 23.09
N GLY A 94 5.51 -3.95 22.56
CA GLY A 94 4.22 -3.28 22.39
C GLY A 94 3.72 -2.60 23.66
N GLN A 95 2.75 -1.71 23.50
CA GLN A 95 2.10 -0.97 24.57
C GLN A 95 0.60 -1.30 24.65
N TRP A 96 0.14 -1.60 25.87
CA TRP A 96 -1.29 -1.75 26.13
C TRP A 96 -1.97 -0.39 26.06
N THR A 97 -2.95 -0.28 25.17
CA THR A 97 -3.72 0.94 24.91
C THR A 97 -5.18 0.68 25.23
N SER A 98 -5.76 1.51 26.08
CA SER A 98 -7.19 1.46 26.40
C SER A 98 -8.00 1.99 25.24
N LEU A 99 -9.18 1.40 25.03
CA LEU A 99 -10.08 1.79 23.95
C LEU A 99 -11.25 2.60 24.49
N ASP A 100 -11.67 3.57 23.69
CA ASP A 100 -12.84 4.41 23.91
C ASP A 100 -14.01 3.94 23.04
N SER A 101 -15.25 4.27 23.38
CA SER A 101 -16.44 3.80 22.64
C SER A 101 -16.93 4.76 21.58
N GLU A 102 -16.43 6.00 21.55
CA GLU A 102 -16.88 7.03 20.64
C GLU A 102 -15.70 7.77 20.00
N VAL A 103 -15.89 8.21 18.75
CA VAL A 103 -14.93 9.01 18.00
C VAL A 103 -15.37 10.47 18.02
N LEU A 104 -14.44 11.38 18.29
CA LEU A 104 -14.67 12.81 18.20
C LEU A 104 -14.32 13.30 16.79
N MET A 105 -15.26 13.98 16.14
CA MET A 105 -15.07 14.54 14.81
C MET A 105 -15.03 16.06 14.85
N LYS A 106 -14.11 16.64 14.09
CA LYS A 106 -14.03 18.08 13.81
C LYS A 106 -13.77 18.25 12.32
N GLU A 107 -14.64 18.99 11.62
CA GLU A 107 -14.49 19.24 10.17
C GLU A 107 -14.30 17.96 9.35
N ASP A 108 -15.11 16.93 9.61
CA ASP A 108 -15.04 15.57 9.03
C ASP A 108 -13.73 14.80 9.28
N GLN A 109 -12.87 15.30 10.16
CA GLN A 109 -11.65 14.61 10.60
C GLN A 109 -11.78 14.11 12.04
N ILE A 110 -11.25 12.91 12.29
CA ILE A 110 -11.16 12.35 13.64
C ILE A 110 -10.12 13.15 14.43
N CYS A 111 -10.55 13.82 15.49
CA CYS A 111 -9.69 14.66 16.34
C CYS A 111 -9.44 14.07 17.73
N GLY A 112 -10.09 12.95 18.07
CA GLY A 112 -9.88 12.24 19.32
C GLY A 112 -10.90 11.14 19.53
N THR A 113 -10.91 10.56 20.73
CA THR A 113 -11.87 9.54 21.16
C THR A 113 -12.40 9.89 22.55
N THR A 114 -13.55 9.34 22.92
CA THR A 114 -14.17 9.57 24.23
C THR A 114 -14.98 8.38 24.73
N ASN A 115 -15.39 8.46 26.00
CA ASN A 115 -16.14 7.43 26.72
C ASN A 115 -15.34 6.11 26.87
N PRO A 116 -14.44 6.04 27.87
CA PRO A 116 -13.53 4.91 28.07
C PRO A 116 -14.25 3.58 28.26
N THR A 117 -13.73 2.55 27.61
CA THR A 117 -14.21 1.16 27.73
C THR A 117 -13.25 0.34 28.60
N PRO A 118 -13.69 -0.81 29.14
CA PRO A 118 -12.80 -1.74 29.84
C PRO A 118 -11.93 -2.59 28.89
N HIS A 119 -11.98 -2.35 27.57
CA HIS A 119 -11.23 -3.12 26.57
C HIS A 119 -9.86 -2.49 26.30
N GLN A 120 -8.87 -3.35 26.04
CA GLN A 120 -7.51 -2.90 25.73
C GLN A 120 -6.94 -3.67 24.55
N VAL A 121 -6.07 -3.02 23.77
CA VAL A 121 -5.32 -3.63 22.67
C VAL A 121 -3.82 -3.44 22.90
N LEU A 122 -3.03 -4.46 22.60
CA LEU A 122 -1.57 -4.42 22.63
C LEU A 122 -1.05 -4.21 21.20
N LEU A 123 -0.36 -3.11 20.98
CA LEU A 123 0.19 -2.72 19.69
C LEU A 123 1.66 -2.37 19.85
N ASP A 124 2.48 -2.74 18.88
CA ASP A 124 3.79 -2.12 18.69
C ASP A 124 3.70 -1.17 17.49
N VAL A 125 4.00 0.11 17.71
CA VAL A 125 3.86 1.17 16.71
C VAL A 125 5.15 1.95 16.67
N ARG A 126 5.81 1.96 15.51
CA ARG A 126 7.14 2.59 15.36
C ARG A 126 7.34 3.09 13.94
N PHE A 127 8.13 4.14 13.79
CA PHE A 127 8.67 4.51 12.49
C PHE A 127 9.96 3.75 12.22
N GLU A 128 10.10 3.18 11.02
CA GLU A 128 11.37 2.59 10.58
C GLU A 128 12.41 3.70 10.41
N GLN A 129 13.65 3.45 10.84
CA GLN A 129 14.73 4.38 10.59
C GLN A 129 15.15 4.29 9.12
N PRO A 130 15.45 5.41 8.45
CA PRO A 130 16.04 5.36 7.12
C PRO A 130 17.33 4.54 7.16
N PHE A 131 17.46 3.59 6.24
CA PHE A 131 18.69 2.81 6.12
C PHE A 131 19.87 3.72 5.77
N ASP A 132 20.92 3.67 6.58
CA ASP A 132 22.16 4.41 6.31
C ASP A 132 23.07 3.55 5.45
N ILE A 133 23.28 3.98 4.19
CA ILE A 133 24.13 3.28 3.24
C ILE A 133 25.58 3.76 3.47
N PRO A 134 26.54 2.85 3.73
CA PRO A 134 27.95 3.23 3.84
C PRO A 134 28.44 4.02 2.62
N GLU A 135 29.30 5.01 2.84
CA GLU A 135 29.75 5.94 1.80
C GLU A 135 30.42 5.24 0.61
N ASP A 136 31.18 4.17 0.85
CA ASP A 136 31.82 3.38 -0.20
C ASP A 136 30.81 2.62 -1.07
N GLU A 137 29.78 2.04 -0.46
CA GLU A 137 28.67 1.42 -1.18
C GLU A 137 27.87 2.46 -1.97
N ALA A 138 27.58 3.61 -1.36
CA ALA A 138 26.87 4.70 -2.01
C ALA A 138 27.61 5.23 -3.25
N GLN A 139 28.94 5.39 -3.16
CA GLN A 139 29.79 5.80 -4.30
C GLN A 139 29.81 4.75 -5.41
N TYR A 140 29.89 3.46 -5.05
CA TYR A 140 29.80 2.37 -6.03
C TYR A 140 28.48 2.40 -6.78
N TRP A 141 27.36 2.52 -6.05
CA TRP A 141 26.02 2.57 -6.65
C TRP A 141 25.83 3.80 -7.52
N THR A 142 26.27 4.97 -7.05
CA THR A 142 26.21 6.23 -7.81
C THR A 142 26.94 6.08 -9.14
N SER A 143 28.20 5.63 -9.13
CA SER A 143 29.01 5.45 -10.33
C SER A 143 28.41 4.44 -11.30
N LYS A 144 27.82 3.35 -10.79
CA LYS A 144 27.19 2.32 -11.61
C LYS A 144 25.90 2.81 -12.26
N LEU A 145 25.07 3.54 -11.52
CA LEU A 145 23.82 4.10 -12.01
C LEU A 145 24.06 5.16 -13.09
N GLU A 146 25.06 6.03 -12.90
CA GLU A 146 25.44 7.02 -13.92
C GLU A 146 25.84 6.35 -15.23
N ARG A 147 26.64 5.29 -15.18
CA ARG A 147 27.04 4.53 -16.37
C ARG A 147 25.85 3.93 -17.12
N ILE A 148 24.87 3.39 -16.38
CA ILE A 148 23.64 2.84 -16.96
C ILE A 148 22.81 3.95 -17.60
N ASN A 149 22.64 5.08 -16.90
CA ASN A 149 21.85 6.21 -17.39
C ASN A 149 22.45 6.83 -18.66
N MET A 150 23.79 6.84 -18.79
CA MET A 150 24.50 7.28 -20.00
C MET A 150 24.40 6.31 -21.18
N GLN A 151 24.07 5.04 -20.93
CA GLN A 151 23.92 4.01 -21.97
C GLN A 151 22.51 3.98 -22.57
N MET A 152 21.54 4.62 -21.92
CA MET A 152 20.17 4.81 -22.38
C MET A 152 20.08 6.22 -22.99
N PRO A 153 20.05 6.39 -24.34
CA PRO A 153 19.87 7.70 -24.91
C PRO A 153 18.52 8.24 -24.48
N ASP A 154 18.52 9.48 -24.03
CA ASP A 154 17.32 10.26 -23.70
C ASP A 154 16.33 10.22 -24.88
N GLU A 155 15.16 9.60 -24.68
CA GLU A 155 14.08 9.65 -25.67
C GLU A 155 13.62 11.10 -25.94
N SER A 156 14.00 12.07 -25.09
CA SER A 156 13.76 13.50 -25.35
C SER A 156 14.50 14.03 -26.58
N LEU A 157 15.65 13.43 -26.97
CA LEU A 157 16.40 13.84 -28.16
C LEU A 157 15.86 13.21 -29.46
N LEU A 158 15.02 12.17 -29.37
CA LEU A 158 14.40 11.55 -30.55
C LEU A 158 13.23 12.39 -31.09
N GLN A 159 12.58 13.21 -30.26
CA GLN A 159 11.52 14.11 -30.71
C GLN A 159 12.07 15.26 -31.59
N ASP A 160 13.28 15.72 -31.31
CA ASP A 160 13.93 16.81 -32.06
C ASP A 160 14.35 16.39 -33.49
N HIS A 161 14.59 15.09 -33.70
CA HIS A 161 14.89 14.53 -35.02
C HIS A 161 13.67 14.31 -35.92
N ILE A 162 12.46 14.21 -35.35
CA ILE A 162 11.21 14.13 -36.13
C ILE A 162 10.80 15.51 -36.65
N GLN A 163 11.10 16.57 -35.88
CA GLN A 163 10.71 17.94 -36.25
C GLN A 163 11.66 18.59 -37.28
N ARG A 164 12.93 18.15 -37.38
CA ARG A 164 13.87 18.65 -38.41
C ARG A 164 13.75 17.98 -39.78
N ARG A 165 12.97 16.89 -39.92
CA ARG A 165 12.75 16.22 -41.22
C ARG A 165 11.51 16.68 -41.97
N THR A 166 10.70 17.58 -41.41
CA THR A 166 9.42 18.01 -42.01
C THR A 166 9.51 19.24 -42.93
N THR A 167 10.71 19.75 -43.24
CA THR A 167 10.88 20.87 -44.19
C THR A 167 11.84 20.51 -45.32
N THR A 168 11.34 19.83 -46.36
CA THR A 168 11.66 20.08 -47.77
C THR A 168 10.68 19.29 -48.65
N SER A 169 10.05 20.01 -49.59
CA SER A 169 9.01 19.62 -50.53
C SER A 169 9.45 18.62 -51.62
N GLY A 170 8.55 17.70 -52.02
CA GLY A 170 8.58 17.02 -53.33
C GLY A 170 7.83 15.67 -53.34
N PRO A 171 6.91 15.41 -54.30
CA PRO A 171 6.01 14.25 -54.22
C PRO A 171 6.60 13.04 -54.95
N SER A 172 6.65 11.88 -54.29
CA SER A 172 6.65 10.59 -55.01
C SER A 172 6.34 9.42 -54.08
N GLN A 173 5.19 8.82 -54.37
CA GLN A 173 4.70 7.47 -54.09
C GLN A 173 5.74 6.45 -53.61
N CYS A 174 5.45 5.78 -52.49
CA CYS A 174 5.41 4.31 -52.33
C CYS A 174 5.34 3.97 -50.84
N CYS A 175 4.16 3.55 -50.37
CA CYS A 175 4.04 2.83 -49.11
C CYS A 175 4.32 1.35 -49.38
N SER A 176 5.39 0.82 -48.80
CA SER A 176 5.56 -0.63 -48.61
C SER A 176 6.11 -0.84 -47.20
N TRP A 177 5.22 -1.26 -46.29
CA TRP A 177 5.58 -1.75 -44.97
C TRP A 177 5.75 -3.26 -45.06
N SER A 178 7.00 -3.72 -45.02
CA SER A 178 7.34 -5.11 -44.73
C SER A 178 8.74 -5.14 -44.12
N TYR A 179 8.89 -5.47 -42.83
CA TYR A 179 9.96 -6.35 -42.29
C TYR A 179 9.90 -6.47 -40.75
N PHE A 180 8.88 -7.16 -40.21
CA PHE A 180 9.12 -8.03 -39.05
C PHE A 180 9.34 -9.43 -39.65
N GLY A 181 10.61 -9.77 -39.88
CA GLY A 181 11.02 -11.08 -40.40
C GLY A 181 11.30 -12.05 -39.25
N TRP A 182 10.27 -12.75 -38.78
CA TRP A 182 10.46 -14.08 -38.19
C TRP A 182 10.47 -15.11 -39.31
N SER A 183 11.48 -15.98 -39.27
CA SER A 183 11.83 -16.94 -40.32
C SER A 183 10.76 -18.00 -40.57
N ASP A 184 10.73 -18.43 -41.82
CA ASP A 184 10.00 -19.54 -42.43
C ASP A 184 9.79 -20.78 -41.53
N GLN A 185 8.57 -21.32 -41.54
CA GLN A 185 8.36 -22.68 -42.06
C GLN A 185 6.89 -22.94 -42.47
N GLN A 186 6.69 -22.95 -43.79
CA GLN A 186 5.84 -23.81 -44.62
C GLN A 186 4.45 -24.29 -44.17
N THR A 187 3.52 -23.98 -45.08
CA THR A 187 2.39 -24.77 -45.59
C THR A 187 1.22 -25.04 -44.66
N CYS A 188 0.07 -24.44 -44.97
CA CYS A 188 -1.16 -25.17 -45.26
C CYS A 188 -2.04 -24.30 -46.17
N GLU A 189 -2.55 -24.93 -47.21
CA GLU A 189 -3.31 -24.38 -48.32
C GLU A 189 -4.68 -23.83 -47.91
N ASP A 190 -5.15 -22.93 -48.77
CA ASP A 190 -6.46 -22.29 -48.80
C ASP A 190 -7.64 -23.27 -48.66
N HIS A 191 -8.70 -22.82 -47.97
CA HIS A 191 -10.03 -22.92 -48.56
C HIS A 191 -11.04 -21.94 -47.93
N ASP A 192 -11.55 -21.05 -48.78
CA ASP A 192 -12.81 -20.33 -48.66
C ASP A 192 -13.96 -21.24 -48.18
N SER A 193 -14.83 -20.72 -47.31
CA SER A 193 -16.25 -20.48 -47.65
C SER A 193 -17.03 -19.89 -46.47
N ALA A 194 -17.84 -18.90 -46.82
CA ALA A 194 -18.77 -18.17 -45.99
C ALA A 194 -20.01 -18.99 -45.55
N MET A 195 -20.82 -18.33 -44.72
CA MET A 195 -22.22 -18.53 -44.33
C MET A 195 -22.39 -19.12 -42.92
N ASP A 196 -22.85 -18.33 -41.95
CA ASP A 196 -24.18 -17.75 -41.68
C ASP A 196 -25.02 -18.65 -40.76
N ASP A 197 -25.70 -17.97 -39.84
CA ASP A 197 -26.89 -18.35 -39.06
C ASP A 197 -26.86 -19.44 -37.97
N HIS A 198 -27.16 -18.95 -36.75
CA HIS A 198 -28.23 -19.37 -35.82
C HIS A 198 -28.47 -20.88 -35.56
N ASP A 199 -28.18 -21.34 -34.33
CA ASP A 199 -29.09 -21.34 -33.16
C ASP A 199 -28.36 -21.76 -31.88
#